data_AF-A0ABD2MH39-F1
#
_entry.id   AF-A0ABD2MH39-F1
#
_cell.length_a   1.000
_cell.length_b   1.000
_cell.length_c   1.000
_cell.angle_alpha   90.00
_cell.angle_beta   90.00
_cell.angle_gamma   90.00
#
_symmetry.space_group_name_H-M   'P 1'
#
loop_
_entity.id
_entity.type
_entity.pdbx_description
1 polymer ?
#
loop_
_entity_poly.entity_id
_entity_poly.type
_entity_poly.pdbx_seq_one_letter_code
_entity_poly.pdbx_strand_id
1 'polypeptide(L)'
;MWYIKACNQKEGQLLSQYILELKSLAATCEYATTDEFVRDKLIMELFNNQIRKKLLQMVELTLKKAEEMCHIHEESSRDTIIK
;
A
#
# COMPACT_ATOMS: atom_id res chain seq x y z
N MET A 1 21.96 6.07 9.16
CA MET A 1 21.73 5.25 7.95
C MET A 1 20.55 4.34 8.28
N TRP A 2 19.34 4.74 7.90
CA TRP A 2 18.09 4.15 8.40
C TRP A 2 17.91 2.73 7.82
N TYR A 3 18.01 1.72 8.68
CA TYR A 3 17.84 0.31 8.34
C TYR A 3 16.34 -0.02 8.29
N ILE A 4 15.62 0.59 7.36
CA ILE A 4 14.20 0.26 7.18
C ILE A 4 14.16 -1.10 6.48
N LYS A 5 13.67 -2.12 7.18
CA LYS A 5 13.42 -3.45 6.63
C LYS A 5 12.57 -3.30 5.36
N ALA A 6 13.14 -3.65 4.20
CA ALA A 6 12.44 -3.60 2.92
C ALA A 6 11.35 -4.67 2.90
N CYS A 7 10.10 -4.26 2.67
CA CYS A 7 8.98 -5.18 2.53
C CYS A 7 8.43 -4.92 1.14
N ASN A 8 8.94 -5.65 0.15
CA ASN A 8 8.45 -5.48 -1.22
C ASN A 8 7.17 -6.30 -1.40
N GLN A 9 6.18 -5.73 -2.08
CA GLN A 9 5.01 -6.49 -2.51
C GLN A 9 5.46 -7.68 -3.36
N LYS A 10 5.01 -8.89 -3.02
CA LYS A 10 5.31 -10.10 -3.80
C LYS A 10 4.43 -10.16 -5.04
N GLU A 11 4.93 -10.80 -6.09
CA GLU A 11 4.17 -11.05 -7.31
C GLU A 11 2.90 -11.86 -6.99
N GLY A 12 1.74 -11.35 -7.38
CA GLY A 12 0.43 -11.96 -7.07
C GLY A 12 -0.11 -11.72 -5.66
N GLN A 13 0.61 -10.99 -4.80
CA GLN A 13 0.11 -10.64 -3.46
C GLN A 13 -0.98 -9.57 -3.56
N LEU A 14 -2.08 -9.79 -2.86
CA LEU A 14 -3.15 -8.79 -2.72
C LEU A 14 -2.60 -7.54 -2.01
N LEU A 15 -3.00 -6.35 -2.45
CA LEU A 15 -2.59 -5.11 -1.80
C LEU A 15 -3.10 -5.06 -0.35
N SER A 16 -4.30 -5.59 -0.09
CA SER A 16 -4.83 -5.71 1.27
C SER A 16 -3.90 -6.50 2.20
N GLN A 17 -3.37 -7.63 1.73
CA GLN A 17 -2.39 -8.44 2.48
C GLN A 17 -1.07 -7.69 2.67
N TYR A 18 -0.61 -7.00 1.62
CA TYR A 18 0.62 -6.21 1.66
C TYR A 18 0.53 -5.06 2.69
N ILE A 19 -0.59 -4.34 2.73
CA ILE A 19 -0.84 -3.28 3.73
C ILE A 19 -0.86 -3.83 5.15
N LEU A 20 -1.44 -5.03 5.36
CA LEU A 20 -1.44 -5.69 6.66
C LEU A 20 -0.02 -6.02 7.13
N GLU A 21 0.84 -6.53 6.23
CA GLU A 21 2.25 -6.78 6.51
C GLU A 21 2.99 -5.49 6.86
N LEU A 22 2.75 -4.39 6.12
CA LEU A 22 3.33 -3.08 6.41
C LEU A 22 2.89 -2.55 7.78
N LYS A 23 1.60 -2.71 8.14
CA LYS A 23 1.08 -2.34 9.47
C LYS A 23 1.73 -3.14 10.60
N SER A 24 1.88 -4.45 10.40
CA SER A 24 2.58 -5.32 11.36
C SER A 24 4.04 -4.91 11.52
N LEU A 25 4.70 -4.57 10.41
CA LEU A 25 6.09 -4.10 10.41
C LEU A 25 6.23 -2.73 11.10
N ALA A 26 5.31 -1.82 10.84
CA ALA A 26 5.26 -0.52 11.51
C ALA A 26 5.07 -0.67 13.03
N ALA A 27 4.24 -1.62 13.47
CA ALA A 27 4.07 -1.93 14.89
C ALA A 27 5.36 -2.45 15.56
N THR A 28 6.28 -3.03 14.77
CA THR A 28 7.60 -3.46 15.25
C THR A 28 8.69 -2.40 15.12
N CYS A 29 8.36 -1.21 14.59
CA CYS A 29 9.31 -0.14 14.31
C CYS A 29 8.98 1.11 15.13
N GLU A 30 10.00 1.83 15.61
CA GLU A 30 9.85 3.07 16.40
C GLU A 30 9.46 4.27 15.52
N TYR A 31 8.51 4.10 14.61
CA TYR A 31 7.98 5.21 13.82
C TYR A 31 6.96 6.01 14.62
N ALA A 32 6.98 7.33 14.43
CA ALA A 32 6.07 8.25 15.11
C ALA A 32 4.59 7.90 14.86
N THR A 33 4.27 7.44 13.66
CA THR A 33 2.91 7.03 13.29
C THR A 33 2.94 5.89 12.29
N THR A 34 2.23 4.79 12.59
CA THR A 34 2.06 3.63 11.70
C THR A 34 1.53 4.04 10.32
N ASP A 35 0.59 4.98 10.30
CA ASP A 35 -0.07 5.42 9.07
C ASP A 35 0.89 6.12 8.10
N GLU A 36 1.81 6.94 8.61
CA GLU A 36 2.82 7.62 7.81
C GLU A 36 3.84 6.62 7.26
N PHE A 37 4.27 5.66 8.08
CA PHE A 37 5.16 4.59 7.65
C PHE A 37 4.55 3.78 6.51
N VAL A 38 3.32 3.32 6.70
CA VAL A 38 2.63 2.48 5.70
C VAL A 38 2.41 3.28 4.42
N ARG A 39 2.01 4.55 4.51
CA ARG A 39 1.81 5.42 3.34
C ARG A 39 3.11 5.59 2.54
N ASP A 40 4.20 5.96 3.20
CA ASP A 40 5.46 6.25 2.53
C ASP A 40 6.03 4.97 1.90
N LYS A 41 5.90 3.83 2.59
CA LYS A 41 6.26 2.52 2.05
C LYS A 41 5.40 2.09 0.89
N LEU A 42 4.09 2.33 0.97
CA LEU A 42 3.17 2.07 -0.13
C LEU A 42 3.56 2.90 -1.36
N ILE A 43 3.97 4.16 -1.22
CA ILE A 43 4.42 4.94 -2.39
C ILE A 43 5.74 4.39 -2.94
N MET A 44 6.71 4.05 -2.08
CA MET A 44 8.05 3.66 -2.52
C MET A 44 8.13 2.25 -3.10
N GLU A 45 7.48 1.28 -2.45
CA GLU A 45 7.69 -0.17 -2.63
C GLU A 45 6.50 -0.88 -3.32
N LEU A 46 5.48 -0.14 -3.80
CA LEU A 46 4.40 -0.74 -4.58
C LEU A 46 4.88 -1.21 -5.95
N PHE A 47 4.52 -2.44 -6.29
CA PHE A 47 4.82 -3.01 -7.59
C PHE A 47 3.99 -2.37 -8.71
N ASN A 48 2.73 -2.04 -8.42
CA ASN A 48 1.82 -1.48 -9.42
C ASN A 48 2.01 0.03 -9.59
N ASN A 49 2.74 0.40 -10.65
CA ASN A 49 3.00 1.80 -11.01
C ASN A 49 1.72 2.63 -11.29
N GLN A 50 0.62 2.01 -11.73
CA GLN A 50 -0.63 2.73 -11.96
C GLN A 50 -1.28 3.15 -10.65
N ILE A 51 -1.35 2.24 -9.66
CA ILE A 51 -1.84 2.57 -8.31
C ILE A 51 -0.91 3.61 -7.67
N ARG A 52 0.41 3.41 -7.77
CA ARG A 52 1.41 4.37 -7.26
C ARG A 52 1.19 5.79 -7.80
N LYS A 53 0.96 5.92 -9.10
CA LYS A 53 0.66 7.23 -9.73
C LYS A 53 -0.63 7.84 -9.19
N LYS A 54 -1.71 7.05 -9.03
CA LYS A 54 -2.97 7.53 -8.45
C LYS A 54 -2.80 8.00 -7.02
N LEU A 55 -2.05 7.26 -6.20
CA LEU A 55 -1.75 7.63 -4.81
C LEU A 55 -0.96 8.95 -4.73
N LEU A 56 0.04 9.13 -5.62
CA LEU A 56 0.82 10.37 -5.72
C LEU A 56 0.01 11.59 -6.18
N GLN A 57 -1.13 11.38 -6.85
CA GLN A 57 -2.02 12.45 -7.29
C GLN A 57 -2.98 12.92 -6.18
N MET A 58 -3.06 12.20 -5.05
CA MET A 58 -3.93 12.57 -3.94
C MET A 58 -3.27 13.64 -3.06
N VAL A 59 -3.90 14.81 -2.96
CA VAL A 59 -3.40 15.97 -2.19
C VAL A 59 -3.32 15.69 -0.67
N GLU A 60 -4.19 14.81 -0.17
CA GLU A 60 -4.19 14.37 1.22
C GLU A 60 -4.29 12.85 1.27
N LEU A 61 -3.18 12.18 1.01
CA LEU A 61 -3.11 10.73 1.08
C LEU A 61 -3.08 10.28 2.55
N THR A 62 -4.22 9.77 3.02
CA THR A 62 -4.36 9.07 4.30
C THR A 62 -4.30 7.57 4.08
N LEU A 63 -3.94 6.81 5.12
CA LEU A 63 -3.92 5.35 5.07
C LEU A 63 -5.28 4.78 4.62
N LYS A 64 -6.38 5.33 5.11
CA LYS A 64 -7.75 4.93 4.73
C LYS A 64 -8.02 5.12 3.23
N LYS A 65 -7.62 6.26 2.64
CA LYS A 65 -7.75 6.51 1.20
C LYS A 65 -6.87 5.57 0.38
N ALA A 66 -5.67 5.27 0.88
CA ALA A 66 -4.79 4.31 0.24
C ALA A 66 -5.44 2.92 0.21
N GLU A 67 -5.95 2.44 1.34
CA GLU A 67 -6.67 1.16 1.44
C GLU A 67 -7.89 1.08 0.53
N GLU A 68 -8.71 2.15 0.49
CA GLU A 68 -9.89 2.23 -0.37
C GLU A 68 -9.50 2.15 -1.86
N MET A 69 -8.42 2.83 -2.27
CA MET A 69 -7.91 2.73 -3.64
C MET A 69 -7.41 1.33 -3.98
N CYS A 70 -6.76 0.65 -3.03
CA CYS A 70 -6.33 -0.72 -3.19
C CYS A 70 -7.53 -1.66 -3.37
N HIS A 71 -8.56 -1.47 -2.55
CA HIS A 71 -9.79 -2.25 -2.61
C HIS A 71 -10.51 -2.06 -3.95
N ILE A 72 -10.71 -0.82 -4.40
CA ILE A 72 -11.32 -0.50 -5.71
C ILE A 72 -10.52 -1.15 -6.85
N HIS A 73 -9.19 -1.17 -6.78
CA HIS A 73 -8.39 -1.83 -7.81
C HIS A 73 -8.55 -3.35 -7.78
N GLU A 74 -8.57 -3.97 -6.59
CA GLU A 74 -8.80 -5.41 -6.45
C GLU A 74 -10.20 -5.82 -6.94
N GLU A 75 -11.22 -5.01 -6.70
CA GLU A 75 -12.58 -5.22 -7.19
C GLU A 75 -12.69 -5.01 -8.70
N SER A 76 -12.14 -3.90 -9.22
CA SER A 76 -12.12 -3.64 -10.66
C SER A 76 -11.39 -4.72 -11.46
N SER A 77 -10.37 -5.35 -10.87
CA SER A 77 -9.69 -6.50 -11.49
C SER A 77 -10.56 -7.76 -11.48
N ARG A 78 -11.50 -7.88 -10.54
CA ARG A 78 -12.43 -9.00 -10.38
C ARG A 78 -13.65 -8.87 -11.30
N ASP A 79 -14.13 -7.66 -11.54
CA ASP A 79 -15.32 -7.39 -12.36
C ASP A 79 -15.15 -7.68 -13.86
N THR A 80 -13.94 -7.97 -14.34
CA THR A 80 -13.73 -8.35 -15.75
C THR A 80 -14.17 -9.80 -16.06
N ILE A 81 -14.56 -10.59 -15.05
CA ILE A 81 -14.93 -12.02 -15.23
C ILE A 81 -16.44 -12.21 -15.49
N ILE A 82 -17.27 -11.17 -15.36
CA ILE A 82 -18.71 -11.27 -15.63
C ILE A 82 -19.07 -10.42 -16.87
N LYS A 83 -18.77 -10.92 -18.05
CA LYS A 83 -19.32 -10.40 -19.31
C LYS A 83 -19.74 -11.52 -20.23
#